data_AF-A0A950Y8A7-F1
#
_entry.id   AF-A0A950Y8A7-F1
#
_cell.length_a   1.000
_cell.length_b   1.000
_cell.length_c   1.000
_cell.angle_alpha   90.00
_cell.angle_beta   90.00
_cell.angle_gamma   90.00
#
_symmetry.space_group_name_H-M   'P 1'
#
loop_
_entity.id
_entity.type
_entity.pdbx_description
1 polymer ?
#
loop_
_entity_poly.entity_id
_entity_poly.type
_entity_poly.pdbx_seq_one_letter_code
_entity_poly.pdbx_strand_id
1 'polypeptide(L)' 'MRLPLGYRYAAAYAGIRKQPQNDIGLIVSDPPAQAAAVFTQNVVEAAPI' A
#
# COMPACT_ATOMS: atom_id res chain seq x y z
N MET A 1 -8.66 -12.39 -7.68
CA MET A 1 -8.40 -11.02 -8.17
C MET A 1 -7.54 -11.13 -9.43
N ARG A 2 -7.81 -10.34 -10.47
CA ARG A 2 -6.98 -10.33 -11.68
C ARG A 2 -6.12 -9.06 -11.66
N LEU A 3 -4.82 -9.21 -11.48
CA LEU A 3 -3.88 -8.10 -11.53
C LEU A 3 -3.35 -7.88 -12.95
N PRO A 4 -2.93 -6.65 -13.28
CA PRO A 4 -2.05 -6.42 -14.42
C PRO A 4 -0.80 -7.29 -14.33
N LEU A 5 -0.28 -7.72 -15.48
CA LEU A 5 0.96 -8.48 -15.54
C LEU A 5 2.13 -7.65 -14.98
N GLY A 6 3.05 -8.29 -14.26
CA GLY A 6 4.22 -7.65 -13.66
C GLY A 6 3.96 -6.98 -12.30
N TYR A 7 2.80 -7.19 -11.68
CA TYR A 7 2.51 -6.69 -10.33
C TYR A 7 2.21 -7.84 -9.38
N ARG A 8 2.71 -7.71 -8.15
CA ARG A 8 2.42 -8.61 -7.03
C ARG A 8 1.86 -7.82 -5.85
N TYR A 9 1.13 -8.52 -5.00
CA TYR A 9 0.60 -7.98 -3.76
C TYR A 9 0.67 -9.01 -2.65
N ALA A 10 0.76 -8.52 -1.42
CA ALA A 10 0.60 -9.32 -0.22
C ALA A 10 -0.10 -8.50 0.85
N ALA A 11 -0.81 -9.19 1.74
CA ALA A 11 -1.34 -8.63 2.98
C ALA A 11 -1.04 -9.61 4.10
N ALA A 12 -0.68 -9.08 5.27
CA ALA A 12 -0.32 -9.89 6.42
C ALA A 12 -0.82 -9.23 7.71
N TYR A 13 -0.86 -10.01 8.78
CA TYR A 13 -1.03 -9.50 10.13
C TYR A 13 0.36 -9.27 10.75
N ALA A 14 0.67 -8.01 11.05
CA ALA A 14 1.92 -7.56 11.66
C ALA A 14 1.75 -7.13 13.13
N GLY A 15 0.53 -7.18 13.68
CA GLY A 15 0.28 -6.84 15.09
C GLY A 15 0.03 -5.35 15.36
N ILE A 16 -0.24 -4.54 14.32
CA ILE A 16 -0.64 -3.14 14.45
C ILE A 16 -2.08 -3.07 14.96
N ARG A 17 -2.97 -3.94 14.45
CA ARG A 17 -4.33 -4.09 14.96
C ARG A 17 -4.31 -5.01 16.19
N LYS A 18 -5.19 -4.73 17.15
CA LYS A 18 -5.40 -5.62 18.32
C LYS A 18 -6.01 -6.97 17.94
N GLN A 19 -6.85 -6.98 16.91
CA GLN A 19 -7.47 -8.21 16.41
C GLN A 19 -6.56 -8.84 15.35
N PRO A 20 -6.46 -10.18 15.29
CA PRO A 20 -5.61 -10.88 14.31
C PRO A 20 -6.21 -10.83 12.91
N GLN A 21 -6.11 -9.66 12.28
CA GLN A 21 -6.60 -9.36 10.94
C GLN A 21 -5.50 -8.64 10.18
N ASN A 22 -5.38 -8.89 8.87
CA ASN A 22 -4.39 -8.23 8.04
C ASN A 22 -4.42 -6.71 8.21
N ASP A 23 -3.27 -6.14 8.52
CA ASP A 23 -3.11 -4.74 8.92
C ASP A 23 -1.92 -4.07 8.23
N ILE A 24 -1.12 -4.83 7.49
CA ILE A 24 -0.12 -4.34 6.56
C ILE A 24 -0.38 -4.88 5.16
N GLY A 25 -0.10 -4.05 4.16
CA GLY A 25 -0.21 -4.40 2.75
C GLY A 25 1.03 -3.94 1.97
N LEU A 26 1.39 -4.72 0.96
CA LEU A 26 2.45 -4.38 0.02
C LEU A 26 1.92 -4.60 -1.40
N ILE A 27 2.14 -3.62 -2.27
CA ILE A 27 1.97 -3.73 -3.71
C ILE A 27 3.33 -3.41 -4.33
N VAL A 28 3.78 -4.27 -5.24
CA VAL A 28 5.09 -4.14 -5.88
C VAL A 28 4.97 -4.33 -7.38
N SER A 29 5.64 -3.46 -8.13
CA SER A 29 5.92 -3.67 -9.54
C SER A 29 7.21 -4.47 -9.66
N ASP A 30 7.17 -5.60 -10.36
CA ASP A 30 8.35 -6.40 -10.64
C ASP A 30 9.32 -5.69 -11.61
N PRO A 31 8.85 -5.05 -12.71
CA PRO A 31 9.68 -4.12 -13.48
C PRO A 31 9.64 -2.71 -12.87
N PRO A 32 10.60 -1.83 -13.21
CA PRO A 32 10.44 -0.40 -12.96
C PRO A 32 9.14 0.14 -13.58
N ALA A 33 8.37 0.88 -12.80
CA ALA A 33 7.12 1.49 -13.25
C ALA A 33 7.19 3.02 -13.13
N GLN A 34 6.67 3.72 -14.13
CA GLN A 34 6.35 5.14 -13.98
C GLN A 34 5.20 5.28 -12.96
N ALA A 35 5.36 6.17 -11.99
CA ALA A 35 4.40 6.41 -10.94
C ALA A 35 3.97 7.88 -10.93
N ALA A 36 2.71 8.11 -10.59
CA ALA A 36 2.15 9.43 -10.33
C ALA A 36 1.22 9.30 -9.11
N ALA A 37 1.20 10.34 -8.27
CA ALA A 37 0.38 10.38 -7.07
C ALA A 37 -0.14 11.80 -6.84
N VAL A 38 -1.27 11.90 -6.14
CA VAL A 38 -1.81 13.13 -5.58
C VAL A 38 -2.03 12.90 -4.09
N PHE A 39 -1.89 13.96 -3.30
CA PHE A 39 -1.93 13.90 -1.85
C PHE A 39 -3.06 14.77 -1.28
N THR A 40 -3.28 14.69 0.03
CA THR A 40 -4.29 15.51 0.70
C THR A 40 -3.95 16.99 0.59
N GLN A 41 -4.96 17.86 0.50
CA GLN A 41 -4.81 19.32 0.59
C GLN A 41 -5.13 19.85 2.00
N ASN A 42 -5.32 18.96 2.97
CA ASN A 42 -5.55 19.34 4.35
C ASN A 42 -4.31 20.03 4.93
N VAL A 43 -4.50 21.07 5.72
CA VAL A 43 -3.42 21.80 6.41
C VAL A 43 -2.77 20.94 7.50
N VAL A 44 -3.50 19.96 8.03
CA VAL A 44 -2.95 18.95 8.96
C VAL A 44 -2.76 17.64 8.20
N GLU A 45 -1.49 17.27 8.02
CA GLU A 45 -1.07 16.06 7.33
C GLU A 45 -0.33 15.11 8.27
N ALA A 46 -0.41 13.82 7.95
CA ALA A 46 0.35 12.80 8.65
C ALA A 46 1.71 12.62 7.96
N ALA A 47 2.72 12.17 8.72
CA ALA A 47 4.08 11.96 8.22
C ALA A 47 4.25 11.12 6.92
N PRO A 48 3.41 10.12 6.57
CA PRO A 48 3.63 9.34 5.35
C PRO A 48 3.08 9.98 4.06
N ILE A 49 2.43 11.15 4.17
CA ILE A 49 1.83 11.87 3.05
C ILE A 49 2.79 12.95 2.56
#